data_AF-A0A850HAQ5-F1
#
_entry.id   AF-A0A850HAQ5-F1
#
_cell.length_a   1.000
_cell.length_b   1.000
_cell.length_c   1.000
_cell.angle_alpha   90.00
_cell.angle_beta   90.00
_cell.angle_gamma   90.00
#
_symmetry.space_group_name_H-M   'P 1'
#
loop_
_entity.id
_entity.type
_entity.pdbx_description
1 polymer ?
#
loop_
_entity_poly.entity_id
_entity_poly.type
_entity_poly.pdbx_seq_one_letter_code
_entity_poly.pdbx_strand_id
1 'polypeptide(L)'
;MVNTTSVSTLMNDGLGTWLDERAQMRADAKAKASGRWTKAAFLGLPALAFMWFGPPWALDWKFIISAFIVGGGWAWGYAPIKAAKKEIKVGINSAIARSLGLQYEHDVEPGGEFEAAKTFGLLPHFHKSAFEDQWSGELKGHAFQLYEAHLRERRSSGKNTRYVTVFRGAIIAMDFGQPFHSITLLQRAGKHKKWLGLGGRKDSVSFNGRELHYVDQVHPDFEDTFEVWSDDQVEARTLIHPSYIEQLLEIERAFSGEEIRALFLNGEIILAVESDDMFESGSIEPHDDARKAAATQDQFAMLAGLAVRINQNVRGDRLSDPLRAPINSNGS
;
A
#
# COMPACT_ATOMS: atom_id res chain seq x y z
N MET A 1 8.23 19.26 -11.04
CA MET A 1 8.76 18.01 -10.47
C MET A 1 8.69 18.12 -8.95
N VAL A 2 8.32 17.05 -8.24
CA VAL A 2 8.65 16.96 -6.80
C VAL A 2 10.17 16.93 -6.75
N ASN A 3 10.79 17.87 -6.03
CA ASN A 3 12.23 17.95 -5.97
C ASN A 3 12.70 16.84 -5.01
N THR A 4 12.83 15.63 -5.52
CA THR A 4 13.28 14.50 -4.71
C THR A 4 14.77 14.65 -4.48
N THR A 5 15.15 15.02 -3.26
CA THR A 5 16.54 14.96 -2.79
C THR A 5 17.08 13.57 -3.10
N SER A 6 18.18 13.44 -3.84
CA SER A 6 18.70 12.11 -4.22
C SER A 6 18.96 11.27 -2.97
N VAL A 7 18.76 9.95 -3.04
CA VAL A 7 19.06 9.03 -1.93
C VAL A 7 20.48 9.25 -1.40
N SER A 8 21.42 9.53 -2.30
CA SER A 8 22.81 9.83 -1.92
C SER A 8 22.92 11.10 -1.06
N THR A 9 22.11 12.12 -1.36
CA THR A 9 22.02 13.34 -0.56
C THR A 9 21.34 13.07 0.78
N LEU A 10 20.25 12.30 0.82
CA LEU A 10 19.60 11.90 2.07
C LEU A 10 20.57 11.15 3.00
N MET A 11 21.35 10.21 2.45
CA MET A 11 22.38 9.47 3.18
C MET A 11 23.50 10.39 3.69
N ASN A 12 23.86 11.43 2.93
CA ASN A 12 24.89 12.39 3.31
C ASN A 12 24.37 13.47 4.29
N ASP A 13 23.07 13.79 4.27
CA ASP A 13 22.41 14.81 5.09
C ASP A 13 22.08 14.31 6.52
N GLY A 14 22.87 13.36 7.01
CA GLY A 14 22.81 12.85 8.39
C GLY A 14 22.06 11.52 8.56
N LEU A 15 21.31 11.02 7.57
CA LEU A 15 20.70 9.69 7.66
C LEU A 15 21.77 8.59 7.70
N GLY A 16 22.84 8.72 6.92
CA GLY A 16 23.95 7.77 6.92
C GLY A 16 24.64 7.73 8.28
N THR A 17 24.95 8.88 8.87
CA THR A 17 25.51 8.97 10.23
C THR A 17 24.56 8.37 11.27
N TRP A 18 23.26 8.65 11.16
CA TRP A 18 22.25 8.06 12.04
C TRP A 18 22.19 6.53 11.91
N LEU A 19 22.28 5.99 10.69
CA LEU A 19 22.32 4.54 10.44
C LEU A 19 23.61 3.91 10.97
N ASP A 20 24.75 4.60 10.84
CA ASP A 20 26.05 4.17 11.36
C ASP A 20 26.03 4.12 12.90
N GLU A 21 25.47 5.13 13.56
CA GLU A 21 25.24 5.14 15.01
C GLU A 21 24.37 3.95 15.45
N ARG A 22 23.49 3.46 14.58
CA ARG A 22 22.64 2.28 14.84
C ARG A 22 23.23 0.95 14.40
N ALA A 23 24.45 0.93 13.86
CA ALA A 23 25.19 -0.31 13.66
C ALA A 23 25.40 -1.07 14.99
N GLN A 24 25.67 -0.35 16.09
CA GLN A 24 25.78 -0.95 17.43
C GLN A 24 24.43 -1.52 17.91
N MET A 25 23.32 -0.80 17.67
CA MET A 25 21.97 -1.29 18.02
C MET A 25 21.62 -2.58 17.26
N ARG A 26 21.99 -2.69 15.99
CA ARG A 26 21.85 -3.94 15.22
C ARG A 26 22.70 -5.07 15.79
N ALA A 27 23.95 -4.80 16.13
CA ALA A 27 24.86 -5.78 16.74
C ALA A 27 24.32 -6.27 18.09
N ASP A 28 23.87 -5.35 18.94
CA ASP A 28 23.25 -5.64 20.23
C ASP A 28 21.95 -6.43 20.08
N ALA A 29 21.13 -6.11 19.08
CA ALA A 29 19.91 -6.86 18.78
C ALA A 29 20.23 -8.30 18.36
N LYS A 30 21.23 -8.51 17.50
CA LYS A 30 21.72 -9.85 17.11
C LYS A 30 22.30 -10.61 18.30
N ALA A 31 23.09 -9.96 19.16
CA ALA A 31 23.65 -10.57 20.36
C ALA A 31 22.58 -10.92 21.41
N LYS A 32 21.58 -10.06 21.60
CA LYS A 32 20.42 -10.34 22.45
C LYS A 32 19.60 -11.50 21.89
N ALA A 33 19.39 -11.55 20.58
CA ALA A 33 18.68 -12.65 19.92
C ALA A 33 19.39 -13.98 20.10
N SER A 34 20.70 -14.02 19.82
CA SER A 34 21.51 -15.23 20.00
C SER A 34 21.51 -15.69 21.46
N GLY A 35 21.72 -14.78 22.41
CA GLY A 35 21.68 -15.09 23.84
C GLY A 35 20.31 -15.61 24.29
N ARG A 36 19.21 -15.09 23.74
CA ARG A 36 17.85 -15.60 24.02
C ARG A 36 17.62 -16.97 23.40
N TRP A 37 18.05 -17.22 22.17
CA TRP A 37 17.95 -18.55 21.57
C TRP A 37 18.81 -19.59 22.29
N THR A 38 20.02 -19.23 22.74
CA THR A 38 20.84 -20.12 23.58
C THR A 38 20.13 -20.47 24.89
N LYS A 39 19.54 -19.49 25.58
CA LYS A 39 18.76 -19.73 26.80
C LYS A 39 17.51 -20.58 26.53
N ALA A 40 16.80 -20.29 25.43
CA ALA A 40 15.63 -21.05 25.02
C ALA A 40 16.00 -22.51 24.69
N ALA A 41 17.14 -22.76 24.05
CA ALA A 41 17.63 -24.11 23.79
C ALA A 41 18.08 -24.81 25.08
N PHE A 42 18.82 -24.11 25.95
CA PHE A 42 19.30 -24.66 27.22
C PHE A 42 18.16 -25.10 28.15
N LEU A 43 17.07 -24.33 28.20
CA LEU A 43 15.89 -24.68 29.01
C LEU A 43 14.92 -25.60 28.25
N GLY A 44 14.75 -25.38 26.95
CA GLY A 44 13.80 -26.08 26.10
C GLY A 44 14.20 -27.53 25.84
N LEU A 45 15.49 -27.82 25.58
CA LEU A 45 15.94 -29.19 25.28
C LEU A 45 15.73 -30.15 26.46
N PRO A 46 16.10 -29.82 27.71
CA PRO A 46 15.78 -30.67 28.86
C PRO A 46 14.27 -30.82 29.08
N ALA A 47 13.49 -29.75 28.91
CA ALA A 47 12.04 -29.80 29.04
C ALA A 47 11.40 -30.71 27.98
N LEU A 48 11.86 -30.63 26.73
CA LEU A 48 11.42 -31.51 25.64
C LEU A 48 11.83 -32.95 25.90
N ALA A 49 13.06 -33.20 26.35
CA ALA A 49 13.52 -34.54 26.72
C ALA A 49 12.67 -35.14 27.84
N PHE A 50 12.42 -34.39 28.91
CA PHE A 50 11.52 -34.83 29.99
C PHE A 50 10.11 -35.11 29.45
N MET A 51 9.55 -34.23 28.62
CA MET A 51 8.21 -34.40 28.05
C MET A 51 8.08 -35.63 27.14
N TRP A 52 9.12 -35.97 26.36
CA TRP A 52 9.09 -37.14 25.47
C TRP A 52 9.33 -38.45 26.21
N PHE A 53 10.25 -38.47 27.19
CA PHE A 53 10.71 -39.70 27.86
C PHE A 53 10.17 -39.94 29.28
N GLY A 54 9.57 -38.94 29.92
CA GLY A 54 9.07 -39.03 31.30
C GLY A 54 7.59 -39.43 31.39
N PRO A 55 6.65 -38.56 31.02
CA PRO A 55 5.22 -38.81 31.22
C PRO A 55 4.61 -39.69 30.11
N PRO A 56 3.68 -40.60 30.47
CA PRO A 56 2.94 -41.44 29.52
C PRO A 56 1.72 -40.69 28.93
N TRP A 57 1.91 -39.42 28.55
CA TRP A 57 0.86 -38.63 27.93
C TRP A 57 0.59 -39.07 26.50
N ALA A 58 -0.64 -38.81 26.03
CA ALA A 58 -1.02 -39.01 24.63
C ALA A 58 -0.10 -38.22 23.69
N LEU A 59 0.17 -38.79 22.51
CA LEU A 59 1.10 -38.22 21.52
C LEU A 59 0.69 -36.82 21.06
N ASP A 60 -0.60 -36.58 20.85
CA ASP A 60 -1.11 -35.27 20.40
C ASP A 60 -0.72 -34.15 21.36
N TRP A 61 -0.82 -34.38 22.67
CA TRP A 61 -0.41 -33.42 23.69
C TRP A 61 1.10 -33.18 23.71
N LYS A 62 1.91 -34.22 23.46
CA LYS A 62 3.38 -34.07 23.35
C LYS A 62 3.77 -33.18 22.17
N PHE A 63 3.12 -33.35 21.02
CA PHE A 63 3.35 -32.49 19.85
C PHE A 63 2.92 -31.04 20.10
N ILE A 64 1.74 -30.83 20.69
CA ILE A 64 1.23 -29.48 20.99
C ILE A 64 2.20 -28.75 21.94
N ILE A 65 2.59 -29.38 23.05
CA ILE A 65 3.50 -28.78 24.04
C ILE A 65 4.89 -28.52 23.42
N SER A 66 5.40 -29.45 22.60
CA SER A 66 6.67 -29.24 21.88
C SER A 66 6.62 -28.01 20.98
N ALA A 67 5.52 -27.87 20.22
CA ALA A 67 5.32 -26.73 19.33
C ALA A 67 5.28 -25.41 20.12
N PHE A 68 4.66 -25.37 21.31
CA PHE A 68 4.67 -24.20 22.18
C PHE A 68 6.06 -23.88 22.72
N ILE A 69 6.83 -24.87 23.17
CA ILE A 69 8.19 -24.65 23.70
C ILE A 69 9.11 -24.11 22.61
N VAL A 70 9.12 -24.77 21.44
CA VAL A 70 9.98 -24.38 20.31
C VAL A 70 9.52 -23.04 19.73
N GLY A 71 8.21 -22.88 19.46
CA GLY A 71 7.65 -21.66 18.90
C GLY A 71 7.80 -20.46 19.82
N GLY A 72 7.56 -20.63 21.12
CA GLY A 72 7.74 -19.58 22.13
C GLY A 72 9.20 -19.16 22.27
N GLY A 73 10.12 -20.13 22.32
CA GLY A 73 11.56 -19.87 22.37
C GLY A 73 12.07 -19.13 21.13
N TRP A 74 11.61 -19.54 19.95
CA TRP A 74 11.94 -18.88 18.69
C TRP A 74 11.42 -17.44 18.65
N ALA A 75 10.15 -17.22 18.98
CA ALA A 75 9.51 -15.89 18.97
C ALA A 75 10.17 -14.94 19.98
N TRP A 76 10.49 -15.41 21.18
CA TRP A 76 11.18 -14.61 22.20
C TRP A 76 12.59 -14.18 21.77
N GLY A 77 13.33 -15.08 21.11
CA GLY A 77 14.66 -14.77 20.58
C GLY A 77 14.63 -13.87 19.33
N TYR A 78 13.59 -13.97 18.50
CA TYR A 78 13.42 -13.10 17.33
C TYR A 78 12.95 -11.68 17.67
N ALA A 79 12.26 -11.50 18.80
CA ALA A 79 11.73 -10.21 19.26
C ALA A 79 12.71 -9.01 19.19
N PRO A 80 13.99 -9.08 19.65
CA PRO A 80 14.93 -7.97 19.53
C PRO A 80 15.27 -7.59 18.08
N ILE A 81 15.34 -8.58 17.17
CA ILE A 81 15.58 -8.33 15.74
C ILE A 81 14.38 -7.59 15.14
N LYS A 82 13.16 -8.04 15.44
CA LYS A 82 11.93 -7.39 14.98
C LYS A 82 11.86 -5.93 15.47
N ALA A 83 12.19 -5.68 16.73
CA ALA A 83 12.21 -4.32 17.29
C ALA A 83 13.24 -3.41 16.59
N ALA A 84 14.46 -3.91 16.40
CA ALA A 84 15.51 -3.17 15.68
C ALA A 84 15.11 -2.86 14.24
N LYS A 85 14.56 -3.84 13.50
CA LYS A 85 14.08 -3.64 12.13
C LYS A 85 13.00 -2.56 12.08
N LYS A 86 12.04 -2.56 13.03
CA LYS A 86 10.99 -1.52 13.13
C LYS A 86 11.58 -0.15 13.40
N GLU A 87 12.51 0.00 14.36
CA GLU A 87 13.15 1.29 14.67
C GLU A 87 13.89 1.86 13.45
N ILE A 88 14.60 1.02 12.70
CA ILE A 88 15.31 1.42 11.48
C ILE A 88 14.32 1.83 10.38
N LYS A 89 13.28 1.03 10.14
CA LYS A 89 12.22 1.33 9.15
C LYS A 89 11.61 2.69 9.43
N VAL A 90 11.22 2.94 10.68
CA VAL A 90 10.62 4.21 11.10
C VAL A 90 11.59 5.37 10.88
N GLY A 91 12.85 5.24 11.30
CA GLY A 91 13.83 6.31 11.13
C GLY A 91 14.11 6.66 9.67
N ILE A 92 14.27 5.66 8.79
CA ILE A 92 14.47 5.87 7.36
C ILE A 92 13.23 6.53 6.74
N ASN A 93 12.04 5.99 6.98
CA ASN A 93 10.80 6.52 6.41
C ASN A 93 10.52 7.95 6.89
N SER A 94 10.74 8.26 8.18
CA SER A 94 10.64 9.63 8.71
C SER A 94 11.64 10.59 8.08
N ALA A 95 12.86 10.14 7.77
CA ALA A 95 13.86 10.98 7.09
C ALA A 95 13.44 11.27 5.64
N ILE A 96 12.97 10.25 4.91
CA ILE A 96 12.42 10.39 3.56
C ILE A 96 11.24 11.37 3.58
N ALA A 97 10.27 11.16 4.49
CA ALA A 97 9.08 12.02 4.60
C ALA A 97 9.46 13.48 4.83
N ARG A 98 10.37 13.74 5.79
CA ARG A 98 10.84 15.08 6.10
C ARG A 98 11.51 15.76 4.92
N SER A 99 12.33 15.02 4.16
CA SER A 99 12.99 15.56 2.96
C SER A 99 12.00 16.01 1.87
N LEU A 100 10.78 15.48 1.92
CA LEU A 100 9.69 15.74 0.98
C LEU A 100 8.65 16.72 1.55
N GLY A 101 8.85 17.23 2.77
CA GLY A 101 7.89 18.11 3.44
C GLY A 101 6.65 17.40 3.99
N LEU A 102 6.74 16.10 4.22
CA LEU A 102 5.66 15.25 4.70
C LEU A 102 5.96 14.68 6.10
N GLN A 103 4.93 14.07 6.67
CA GLN A 103 4.96 13.36 7.93
C GLN A 103 4.86 11.86 7.66
N TYR A 104 5.52 11.07 8.50
CA TYR A 104 5.42 9.61 8.48
C TYR A 104 5.11 9.11 9.89
N GLU A 105 4.09 8.25 9.98
CA GLU A 105 3.70 7.54 11.17
C GLU A 105 3.56 6.05 10.83
N HIS A 106 4.11 5.18 11.67
CA HIS A 106 4.08 3.75 11.36
C HIS A 106 2.73 3.11 11.66
N ASP A 107 2.04 3.55 12.70
CA ASP A 107 0.73 3.06 13.09
C ASP A 107 -0.32 4.12 12.67
N VAL A 108 -1.47 3.69 12.15
CA VAL A 108 -2.52 4.59 11.67
C VAL A 108 -3.90 4.07 12.01
N GLU A 109 -4.80 5.00 12.35
CA GLU A 109 -6.22 4.76 12.40
C GLU A 109 -6.88 5.40 11.18
N PRO A 110 -7.40 4.62 10.22
CA PRO A 110 -8.00 5.18 9.02
C PRO A 110 -9.24 6.03 9.30
N GLY A 111 -9.47 7.01 8.43
CA GLY A 111 -10.54 7.99 8.53
C GLY A 111 -11.71 7.74 7.58
N GLY A 112 -12.30 8.84 7.12
CA GLY A 112 -13.46 8.83 6.23
C GLY A 112 -13.17 8.22 4.85
N GLU A 113 -11.93 8.32 4.38
CA GLU A 113 -11.48 7.74 3.11
C GLU A 113 -11.62 6.21 3.11
N PHE A 114 -11.30 5.56 4.23
CA PHE A 114 -11.40 4.11 4.36
C PHE A 114 -12.84 3.63 4.35
N GLU A 115 -13.71 4.32 5.10
CA GLU A 115 -15.13 4.00 5.13
C GLU A 115 -15.79 4.29 3.77
N ALA A 116 -15.38 5.33 3.06
CA ALA A 116 -15.81 5.58 1.68
C ALA A 116 -15.33 4.46 0.73
N ALA A 117 -14.05 4.08 0.77
CA ALA A 117 -13.49 3.01 -0.05
C ALA A 117 -14.23 1.67 0.17
N LYS A 118 -14.54 1.34 1.43
CA LYS A 118 -15.34 0.18 1.80
C LYS A 118 -16.79 0.30 1.30
N THR A 119 -17.42 1.45 1.49
CA THR A 119 -18.82 1.71 1.14
C THR A 119 -19.06 1.58 -0.37
N PHE A 120 -18.16 2.12 -1.19
CA PHE A 120 -18.27 2.13 -2.64
C PHE A 120 -17.56 0.96 -3.32
N GLY A 121 -17.18 -0.07 -2.55
CA GLY A 121 -16.68 -1.33 -3.09
C GLY A 121 -15.30 -1.25 -3.73
N LEU A 122 -14.47 -0.28 -3.31
CA LEU A 122 -13.04 -0.26 -3.64
C LEU A 122 -12.35 -1.42 -2.91
N LEU A 123 -12.77 -1.69 -1.67
CA LEU A 123 -12.21 -2.77 -0.87
C LEU A 123 -13.13 -4.01 -0.92
N PRO A 124 -12.56 -5.23 -0.99
CA PRO A 124 -13.33 -6.46 -0.89
C PRO A 124 -13.89 -6.63 0.52
N HIS A 125 -14.82 -7.58 0.70
CA HIS A 125 -15.33 -7.89 2.04
C HIS A 125 -14.23 -8.49 2.93
N PHE A 126 -14.10 -8.00 4.16
CA PHE A 126 -13.09 -8.47 5.12
C PHE A 126 -13.66 -8.59 6.54
N HIS A 127 -12.94 -9.31 7.39
CA HIS A 127 -13.25 -9.49 8.81
C HIS A 127 -12.16 -8.94 9.73
N LYS A 128 -10.92 -8.84 9.23
CA LYS A 128 -9.78 -8.25 9.93
C LYS A 128 -9.10 -7.26 9.03
N SER A 129 -8.67 -6.16 9.63
CA SER A 129 -7.83 -5.15 9.00
C SER A 129 -6.60 -4.91 9.86
N ALA A 130 -5.51 -4.52 9.22
CA ALA A 130 -4.32 -3.96 9.82
C ALA A 130 -3.84 -2.84 8.90
N PHE A 131 -3.32 -1.77 9.50
CA PHE A 131 -2.87 -0.61 8.78
C PHE A 131 -1.52 -0.17 9.30
N GLU A 132 -0.62 0.19 8.39
CA GLU A 132 0.71 0.67 8.73
C GLU A 132 1.24 1.65 7.70
N ASP A 133 2.36 2.29 8.03
CA ASP A 133 3.13 3.13 7.12
C ASP A 133 2.34 4.30 6.51
N GLN A 134 1.76 5.13 7.38
CA GLN A 134 1.10 6.35 6.97
C GLN A 134 2.09 7.43 6.57
N TRP A 135 1.83 8.05 5.41
CA TRP A 135 2.46 9.24 4.91
C TRP A 135 1.38 10.32 4.76
N SER A 136 1.58 11.50 5.32
CA SER A 136 0.57 12.57 5.29
C SER A 136 1.18 13.97 5.20
N GLY A 137 0.40 14.93 4.69
CA GLY A 137 0.80 16.33 4.60
C GLY A 137 0.19 17.00 3.38
N GLU A 138 0.93 17.94 2.80
CA GLU A 138 0.51 18.65 1.59
C GLU A 138 1.49 18.44 0.44
N LEU A 139 0.97 18.06 -0.72
CA LEU A 139 1.73 17.98 -1.97
C LEU A 139 1.26 19.09 -2.91
N LYS A 140 2.12 20.09 -3.15
CA LYS A 140 1.81 21.28 -3.96
C LYS A 140 0.55 22.05 -3.49
N GLY A 141 0.33 22.10 -2.17
CA GLY A 141 -0.81 22.80 -1.56
C GLY A 141 -2.13 22.04 -1.63
N HIS A 142 -2.08 20.73 -1.88
CA HIS A 142 -3.23 19.83 -1.83
C HIS A 142 -3.00 18.81 -0.72
N ALA A 143 -4.03 18.55 0.09
CA ALA A 143 -3.95 17.54 1.12
C ALA A 143 -3.65 16.18 0.48
N PHE A 144 -2.76 15.43 1.12
CA PHE A 144 -2.33 14.11 0.68
C PHE A 144 -2.17 13.21 1.89
N GLN A 145 -2.72 12.00 1.78
CA GLN A 145 -2.44 10.92 2.71
C GLN A 145 -2.35 9.59 1.97
N LEU A 146 -1.54 8.71 2.53
CA LEU A 146 -1.35 7.36 2.05
C LEU A 146 -1.03 6.45 3.23
N TYR A 147 -1.53 5.23 3.22
CA TYR A 147 -1.10 4.18 4.16
C TYR A 147 -1.29 2.79 3.55
N GLU A 148 -0.59 1.80 4.10
CA GLU A 148 -0.78 0.40 3.74
C GLU A 148 -1.93 -0.25 4.51
N ALA A 149 -2.69 -1.08 3.83
CA ALA A 149 -3.78 -1.86 4.41
C ALA A 149 -3.62 -3.35 4.10
N HIS A 150 -3.75 -4.19 5.13
CA HIS A 150 -3.83 -5.64 5.02
C HIS A 150 -5.19 -6.14 5.50
N LEU A 151 -6.05 -6.50 4.56
CA LEU A 151 -7.41 -6.96 4.83
C LEU A 151 -7.50 -8.47 4.65
N ARG A 152 -8.12 -9.14 5.64
CA ARG A 152 -8.28 -10.58 5.67
C ARG A 152 -9.73 -10.99 5.89
N GLU A 153 -10.17 -11.94 5.09
CA GLU A 153 -11.49 -12.54 5.20
C GLU A 153 -11.41 -13.91 5.88
N ARG A 154 -12.36 -14.18 6.76
CA ARG A 154 -12.55 -15.48 7.36
C ARG A 154 -13.24 -16.41 6.36
N ARG A 155 -12.57 -17.49 5.95
CA ARG A 155 -13.14 -18.56 5.13
C ARG A 155 -13.30 -19.82 5.97
N SER A 156 -14.52 -20.37 5.99
CA SER A 156 -14.84 -21.60 6.73
C SER A 156 -15.26 -22.70 5.75
N SER A 157 -14.68 -23.90 5.93
CA SER A 157 -15.09 -25.11 5.22
C SER A 157 -15.21 -26.25 6.23
N GLY A 158 -16.45 -26.68 6.49
CA GLY A 158 -16.76 -27.62 7.56
C GLY A 158 -16.26 -27.12 8.93
N LYS A 159 -15.34 -27.86 9.54
CA LYS A 159 -14.74 -27.53 10.86
C LYS A 159 -13.50 -26.64 10.77
N ASN A 160 -12.98 -26.37 9.57
CA ASN A 160 -11.75 -25.61 9.38
C ASN A 160 -12.07 -24.15 9.10
N THR A 161 -11.45 -23.25 9.86
CA THR A 161 -11.53 -21.80 9.65
C THR A 161 -10.13 -21.26 9.40
N ARG A 162 -9.95 -20.51 8.31
CA ARG A 162 -8.70 -19.80 8.00
C ARG A 162 -8.97 -18.36 7.61
N TYR A 163 -8.00 -17.50 7.87
CA TYR A 163 -7.99 -16.13 7.35
C TYR A 163 -7.21 -16.13 6.04
N VAL A 164 -7.79 -15.56 5.00
CA VAL A 164 -7.17 -15.40 3.67
C VAL A 164 -7.04 -13.91 3.40
N THR A 165 -5.89 -13.48 2.89
CA THR A 165 -5.70 -12.11 2.39
C THR A 165 -6.67 -11.87 1.25
N VAL A 166 -7.46 -10.81 1.37
CA VAL A 166 -8.38 -10.36 0.31
C VAL A 166 -7.95 -9.03 -0.29
N PHE A 167 -7.16 -8.25 0.45
CA PHE A 167 -6.54 -7.03 -0.05
C PHE A 167 -5.21 -6.84 0.69
N ARG A 168 -4.17 -6.50 -0.05
CA ARG A 168 -2.90 -5.99 0.48
C ARG A 168 -2.43 -4.90 -0.48
N GLY A 169 -1.98 -3.77 0.06
CA GLY A 169 -1.47 -2.66 -0.74
C GLY A 169 -1.82 -1.31 -0.14
N ALA A 170 -1.77 -0.26 -0.94
CA ALA A 170 -1.96 1.12 -0.49
C ALA A 170 -3.39 1.63 -0.65
N ILE A 171 -3.81 2.43 0.34
CA ILE A 171 -4.93 3.35 0.23
C ILE A 171 -4.38 4.76 0.21
N ILE A 172 -4.80 5.54 -0.78
CA ILE A 172 -4.33 6.91 -1.02
C ILE A 172 -5.55 7.81 -1.06
N ALA A 173 -5.50 8.95 -0.38
CA ALA A 173 -6.51 9.99 -0.51
C ALA A 173 -5.84 11.34 -0.70
N MET A 174 -6.39 12.15 -1.60
CA MET A 174 -5.86 13.47 -1.91
C MET A 174 -6.94 14.40 -2.44
N ASP A 175 -6.76 15.70 -2.21
CA ASP A 175 -7.65 16.70 -2.79
C ASP A 175 -7.58 16.67 -4.31
N PHE A 176 -8.75 16.74 -4.94
CA PHE A 176 -8.87 16.95 -6.36
C PHE A 176 -8.87 18.46 -6.64
N GLY A 177 -7.91 18.93 -7.44
CA GLY A 177 -7.66 20.36 -7.67
C GLY A 177 -8.79 21.19 -8.31
N GLN A 178 -9.95 20.59 -8.59
CA GLN A 178 -11.17 21.27 -9.05
C GLN A 178 -12.37 20.79 -8.23
N PRO A 179 -13.31 21.69 -7.85
CA PRO A 179 -14.54 21.28 -7.22
C PRO A 179 -15.39 20.41 -8.15
N PHE A 180 -15.90 19.30 -7.61
CA PHE A 180 -16.91 18.45 -8.24
C PHE A 180 -17.91 18.00 -7.19
N HIS A 181 -19.11 17.58 -7.63
CA HIS A 181 -20.21 17.21 -6.72
C HIS A 181 -20.66 15.76 -6.88
N SER A 182 -20.33 15.14 -8.02
CA SER A 182 -20.66 13.78 -8.35
C SER A 182 -19.90 12.78 -7.49
N ILE A 183 -20.46 11.58 -7.46
CA ILE A 183 -19.77 10.37 -7.04
C ILE A 183 -19.39 9.64 -8.31
N THR A 184 -18.10 9.46 -8.56
CA THR A 184 -17.61 8.71 -9.71
C THR A 184 -16.69 7.59 -9.25
N LEU A 185 -17.03 6.35 -9.60
CA LEU A 185 -16.30 5.13 -9.26
C LEU A 185 -15.66 4.56 -10.53
N LEU A 186 -14.34 4.38 -10.49
CA LEU A 186 -13.55 3.68 -11.50
C LEU A 186 -13.09 2.33 -10.95
N GLN A 187 -13.37 1.27 -11.71
CA GLN A 187 -13.01 -0.10 -11.33
C GLN A 187 -12.69 -0.95 -12.55
N ARG A 188 -12.14 -2.16 -12.36
CA ARG A 188 -11.88 -3.09 -13.47
C ARG A 188 -13.16 -3.46 -14.23
N ALA A 189 -13.01 -3.56 -15.54
CA ALA A 189 -14.08 -4.02 -16.41
C ALA A 189 -14.53 -5.45 -16.02
N GLY A 190 -15.82 -5.73 -16.18
CA GLY A 190 -16.39 -7.04 -15.91
C GLY A 190 -16.70 -7.35 -14.45
N LYS A 191 -16.50 -6.41 -13.51
CA LYS A 191 -16.86 -6.60 -12.10
C LYS A 191 -18.36 -6.66 -11.87
N HIS A 192 -19.16 -5.93 -12.66
CA HIS A 192 -20.62 -5.88 -12.50
C HIS A 192 -21.36 -6.44 -13.72
N LYS A 193 -21.55 -7.77 -13.73
CA LYS A 193 -22.29 -8.49 -14.79
C LYS A 193 -23.77 -8.68 -14.42
N LYS A 194 -24.64 -8.75 -15.44
CA LYS A 194 -26.04 -9.17 -15.26
C LYS A 194 -26.10 -10.66 -14.84
N TRP A 195 -27.12 -11.03 -14.08
CA TRP A 195 -27.29 -12.38 -13.52
C TRP A 195 -27.33 -13.46 -14.63
N LEU A 196 -26.76 -14.65 -14.36
CA LEU A 196 -26.63 -15.83 -15.25
C LEU A 196 -25.64 -15.74 -16.43
N GLY A 197 -24.84 -14.67 -16.57
CA GLY A 197 -23.83 -14.60 -17.65
C GLY A 197 -24.40 -14.52 -19.07
N LEU A 198 -25.72 -14.34 -19.21
CA LEU A 198 -26.46 -14.22 -20.47
C LEU A 198 -26.79 -12.77 -20.84
N GLY A 199 -26.32 -11.80 -20.05
CA GLY A 199 -26.46 -10.37 -20.33
C GLY A 199 -25.17 -9.67 -19.96
N GLY A 200 -24.79 -8.66 -20.74
CA GLY A 200 -23.55 -7.89 -20.56
C GLY A 200 -23.47 -7.14 -19.22
N ARG A 201 -22.73 -6.04 -19.23
CA ARG A 201 -22.56 -5.16 -18.06
C ARG A 201 -23.92 -4.68 -17.52
N LYS A 202 -24.01 -4.44 -16.21
CA LYS A 202 -25.18 -3.78 -15.59
C LYS A 202 -25.33 -2.34 -16.09
N ASP A 203 -26.54 -1.79 -16.00
CA ASP A 203 -26.80 -0.40 -16.39
C ASP A 203 -26.61 0.56 -15.19
N SER A 204 -26.78 0.05 -13.96
CA SER A 204 -26.49 0.74 -12.72
C SER A 204 -25.98 -0.20 -11.62
N VAL A 205 -25.35 0.39 -10.60
CA VAL A 205 -24.91 -0.25 -9.37
C VAL A 205 -25.36 0.59 -8.18
N SER A 206 -25.66 -0.06 -7.05
CA SER A 206 -26.08 0.65 -5.85
C SER A 206 -25.11 0.42 -4.69
N PHE A 207 -24.72 1.51 -4.05
CA PHE A 207 -23.84 1.52 -2.88
C PHE A 207 -24.48 2.39 -1.80
N ASN A 208 -24.77 1.78 -0.64
CA ASN A 208 -25.35 2.48 0.52
C ASN A 208 -26.55 3.40 0.19
N GLY A 209 -27.48 2.89 -0.63
CA GLY A 209 -28.69 3.63 -1.03
C GLY A 209 -28.49 4.67 -2.13
N ARG A 210 -27.27 4.85 -2.65
CA ARG A 210 -26.99 5.67 -3.83
C ARG A 210 -26.91 4.80 -5.07
N GLU A 211 -27.53 5.25 -6.15
CA GLU A 211 -27.46 4.58 -7.46
C GLU A 211 -26.44 5.30 -8.34
N LEU A 212 -25.50 4.55 -8.91
CA LEU A 212 -24.52 5.03 -9.87
C LEU A 212 -24.80 4.34 -11.20
N HIS A 213 -24.95 5.13 -12.26
CA HIS A 213 -25.16 4.62 -13.61
C HIS A 213 -23.84 4.41 -14.31
N TYR A 214 -23.79 3.38 -15.15
CA TYR A 214 -22.64 3.20 -16.01
C TYR A 214 -22.46 4.42 -16.93
N VAL A 215 -21.23 4.92 -17.03
CA VAL A 215 -20.87 6.05 -17.90
C VAL A 215 -20.25 5.49 -19.16
N ASP A 216 -20.96 5.61 -20.29
CA ASP A 216 -20.44 5.15 -21.57
C ASP A 216 -19.17 5.92 -21.94
N GLN A 217 -18.15 5.13 -22.30
CA GLN A 217 -16.77 5.46 -21.99
C GLN A 217 -16.17 6.54 -22.89
N VAL A 218 -15.12 7.13 -22.34
CA VAL A 218 -14.49 8.40 -22.77
C VAL A 218 -13.41 8.18 -23.83
N HIS A 219 -12.90 6.94 -23.98
CA HIS A 219 -11.94 6.55 -25.02
C HIS A 219 -11.94 5.00 -25.21
N PRO A 220 -11.93 4.47 -26.46
CA PRO A 220 -12.07 3.03 -26.72
C PRO A 220 -11.00 2.15 -26.05
N ASP A 221 -9.76 2.63 -25.98
CA ASP A 221 -8.62 1.85 -25.43
C ASP A 221 -8.75 1.54 -23.93
N PHE A 222 -9.65 2.22 -23.20
CA PHE A 222 -9.86 2.01 -21.77
C PHE A 222 -11.13 1.21 -21.46
N GLU A 223 -11.98 0.95 -22.45
CA GLU A 223 -13.25 0.21 -22.29
C GLU A 223 -13.04 -1.23 -21.87
N ASP A 224 -11.97 -1.83 -22.40
CA ASP A 224 -11.62 -3.22 -22.08
C ASP A 224 -10.97 -3.36 -20.71
N THR A 225 -10.44 -2.27 -20.15
CA THR A 225 -9.66 -2.30 -18.90
C THR A 225 -10.48 -1.87 -17.69
N PHE A 226 -11.29 -0.81 -17.84
CA PHE A 226 -12.02 -0.20 -16.74
C PHE A 226 -13.51 -0.05 -17.03
N GLU A 227 -14.29 0.16 -15.97
CA GLU A 227 -15.68 0.58 -16.00
C GLU A 227 -15.83 1.81 -15.10
N VAL A 228 -16.59 2.79 -15.58
CA VAL A 228 -16.90 4.03 -14.86
C VAL A 228 -18.36 4.01 -14.47
N TRP A 229 -18.64 4.32 -13.21
CA TRP A 229 -19.99 4.41 -12.66
C TRP A 229 -20.14 5.76 -11.96
N SER A 230 -21.21 6.51 -12.25
CA SER A 230 -21.44 7.80 -11.60
C SER A 230 -22.91 8.16 -11.47
N ASP A 231 -23.23 9.02 -10.51
CA ASP A 231 -24.52 9.68 -10.39
C ASP A 231 -24.66 10.90 -11.33
N ASP A 232 -23.56 11.40 -11.90
CA ASP A 232 -23.55 12.44 -12.92
C ASP A 232 -22.63 12.05 -14.10
N GLN A 233 -23.24 11.70 -15.23
CA GLN A 233 -22.47 11.27 -16.41
C GLN A 233 -21.70 12.41 -17.10
N VAL A 234 -22.10 13.67 -16.92
CA VAL A 234 -21.43 14.81 -17.55
C VAL A 234 -20.18 15.16 -16.76
N GLU A 235 -20.32 15.28 -15.44
CA GLU A 235 -19.19 15.58 -14.56
C GLU A 235 -18.16 14.43 -14.58
N ALA A 236 -18.61 13.17 -14.57
CA ALA A 236 -17.71 12.00 -14.65
C ALA A 236 -16.78 12.00 -15.87
N ARG A 237 -17.24 12.45 -17.04
CA ARG A 237 -16.39 12.52 -18.25
C ARG A 237 -15.29 13.59 -18.15
N THR A 238 -15.51 14.60 -17.32
CA THR A 238 -14.50 15.62 -17.01
C THR A 238 -13.50 15.08 -15.99
N LEU A 239 -13.98 14.33 -14.99
CA LEU A 239 -13.15 13.72 -13.95
C LEU A 239 -12.27 12.56 -14.46
N ILE A 240 -12.77 11.75 -15.39
CA ILE A 240 -12.09 10.58 -15.94
C ILE A 240 -11.41 10.93 -17.28
N HIS A 241 -10.55 11.94 -17.25
CA HIS A 241 -9.74 12.31 -18.40
C HIS A 241 -8.74 11.18 -18.77
N PRO A 242 -8.50 10.88 -20.07
CA PRO A 242 -7.56 9.86 -20.53
C PRO A 242 -6.20 9.87 -19.82
N SER A 243 -5.63 11.06 -19.62
CA SER A 243 -4.35 11.23 -18.94
C SER A 243 -4.34 10.72 -17.50
N TYR A 244 -5.48 10.73 -16.80
CA TYR A 244 -5.56 10.20 -15.43
C TYR A 244 -5.54 8.67 -15.45
N ILE A 245 -6.27 8.05 -16.38
CA ILE A 245 -6.26 6.59 -16.53
C ILE A 245 -4.86 6.10 -16.85
N GLU A 246 -4.15 6.78 -17.76
CA GLU A 246 -2.75 6.46 -18.07
C GLU A 246 -1.86 6.50 -16.82
N GLN A 247 -2.02 7.51 -15.97
CA GLN A 247 -1.23 7.61 -14.74
C GLN A 247 -1.59 6.54 -13.69
N LEU A 248 -2.87 6.15 -13.61
CA LEU A 248 -3.29 5.02 -12.78
C LEU A 248 -2.65 3.71 -13.25
N LEU A 249 -2.58 3.51 -14.57
CA LEU A 249 -1.90 2.35 -15.18
C LEU A 249 -0.38 2.38 -14.98
N GLU A 250 0.25 3.56 -14.99
CA GLU A 250 1.68 3.70 -14.67
C GLU A 250 2.00 3.25 -13.25
N ILE A 251 1.16 3.63 -12.27
CA ILE A 251 1.31 3.17 -10.88
C ILE A 251 1.16 1.67 -10.81
N GLU A 252 0.07 1.15 -11.36
CA GLU A 252 -0.20 -0.28 -11.32
C GLU A 252 1.00 -1.10 -11.84
N ARG A 253 1.58 -0.71 -12.98
CA ARG A 253 2.79 -1.34 -13.54
C ARG A 253 4.00 -1.20 -12.62
N ALA A 254 4.21 -0.01 -12.04
CA ALA A 254 5.37 0.26 -11.21
C ALA A 254 5.36 -0.52 -9.89
N PHE A 255 4.17 -0.76 -9.33
CA PHE A 255 4.00 -1.51 -8.09
C PHE A 255 3.84 -3.02 -8.30
N SER A 256 3.99 -3.51 -9.55
CA SER A 256 3.61 -4.87 -9.93
C SER A 256 2.19 -5.22 -9.44
N GLY A 257 1.33 -4.21 -9.36
CA GLY A 257 -0.03 -4.34 -8.86
C GLY A 257 -0.93 -4.96 -9.91
N GLU A 258 -2.02 -5.57 -9.44
CA GLU A 258 -2.97 -6.26 -10.32
C GLU A 258 -4.32 -5.54 -10.40
N GLU A 259 -4.69 -4.73 -9.39
CA GLU A 259 -6.01 -4.11 -9.30
C GLU A 259 -6.01 -2.71 -8.68
N ILE A 260 -5.92 -1.67 -9.52
CA ILE A 260 -6.19 -0.28 -9.13
C ILE A 260 -7.69 0.05 -9.24
N ARG A 261 -8.21 0.74 -8.22
CA ARG A 261 -9.59 1.29 -8.18
C ARG A 261 -9.54 2.73 -7.68
N ALA A 262 -10.43 3.57 -8.19
CA ALA A 262 -10.51 4.97 -7.79
C ALA A 262 -11.96 5.40 -7.49
N LEU A 263 -12.11 6.28 -6.51
CA LEU A 263 -13.37 6.93 -6.13
C LEU A 263 -13.15 8.44 -6.09
N PHE A 264 -13.98 9.17 -6.81
CA PHE A 264 -14.14 10.61 -6.69
C PHE A 264 -15.35 10.87 -5.81
N LEU A 265 -15.13 11.51 -4.67
CA LEU A 265 -16.18 11.83 -3.71
C LEU A 265 -15.78 13.06 -2.88
N ASN A 266 -16.71 13.99 -2.66
CA ASN A 266 -16.54 15.15 -1.77
C ASN A 266 -15.31 16.03 -2.08
N GLY A 267 -14.92 16.17 -3.35
CA GLY A 267 -13.74 16.95 -3.71
C GLY A 267 -12.41 16.20 -3.55
N GLU A 268 -12.43 14.93 -3.15
CA GLU A 268 -11.25 14.08 -2.99
C GLU A 268 -11.23 12.94 -4.02
N ILE A 269 -10.03 12.48 -4.35
CA ILE A 269 -9.83 11.21 -5.02
C ILE A 269 -9.24 10.20 -4.02
N ILE A 270 -9.90 9.05 -3.90
CA ILE A 270 -9.47 7.93 -3.07
C ILE A 270 -9.07 6.78 -4.01
N LEU A 271 -7.86 6.27 -3.83
CA LEU A 271 -7.30 5.17 -4.61
C LEU A 271 -7.07 3.96 -3.70
N ALA A 272 -7.39 2.78 -4.23
CA ALA A 272 -6.97 1.51 -3.65
C ALA A 272 -6.11 0.78 -4.69
N VAL A 273 -4.84 0.57 -4.33
CA VAL A 273 -3.84 -0.07 -5.19
C VAL A 273 -3.42 -1.37 -4.51
N GLU A 274 -3.76 -2.51 -5.12
CA GLU A 274 -3.26 -3.80 -4.64
C GLU A 274 -1.80 -4.00 -5.04
N SER A 275 -0.98 -4.39 -4.06
CA SER A 275 0.45 -4.65 -4.22
C SER A 275 0.95 -5.57 -3.09
N ASP A 276 2.18 -6.03 -3.21
CA ASP A 276 2.92 -6.57 -2.07
C ASP A 276 3.29 -5.47 -1.05
N ASP A 277 4.07 -5.81 -0.03
CA ASP A 277 4.56 -4.85 0.98
C ASP A 277 5.31 -3.69 0.30
N MET A 278 4.86 -2.47 0.58
CA MET A 278 5.54 -1.27 0.12
C MET A 278 6.36 -0.70 1.31
N PHE A 279 7.17 0.33 1.03
CA PHE A 279 7.90 1.09 2.05
C PHE A 279 8.73 0.27 3.07
N GLU A 280 9.18 -0.93 2.67
CA GLU A 280 10.02 -1.83 3.46
C GLU A 280 11.49 -1.36 3.48
N SER A 281 11.72 -0.20 4.08
CA SER A 281 13.03 0.45 4.14
C SER A 281 13.99 -0.17 5.16
N GLY A 282 13.47 -0.83 6.19
CA GLY A 282 14.27 -1.36 7.30
C GLY A 282 14.97 -2.68 7.00
N SER A 283 16.25 -2.80 7.37
CA SER A 283 16.98 -4.06 7.40
C SER A 283 17.81 -4.23 8.68
N ILE A 284 18.05 -5.49 9.06
CA ILE A 284 19.04 -5.82 10.10
C ILE A 284 20.47 -5.86 9.52
N GLU A 285 20.58 -5.97 8.20
CA GLU A 285 21.82 -5.85 7.45
C GLU A 285 22.07 -4.40 7.00
N PRO A 286 23.13 -3.71 7.47
CA PRO A 286 23.42 -2.34 7.07
C PRO A 286 23.65 -2.14 5.57
N HIS A 287 24.20 -3.15 4.88
CA HIS A 287 24.49 -3.04 3.44
C HIS A 287 23.22 -2.95 2.57
N ASP A 288 22.06 -3.30 3.12
CA ASP A 288 20.78 -3.18 2.43
C ASP A 288 20.17 -1.78 2.53
N ASP A 289 20.62 -0.95 3.48
CA ASP A 289 19.96 0.31 3.85
C ASP A 289 19.80 1.24 2.65
N ALA A 290 20.87 1.48 1.90
CA ALA A 290 20.83 2.37 0.74
C ALA A 290 19.90 1.85 -0.37
N ARG A 291 19.91 0.54 -0.64
CA ARG A 291 19.04 -0.09 -1.65
C ARG A 291 17.58 0.01 -1.25
N LYS A 292 17.27 -0.27 0.01
CA LYS A 292 15.90 -0.25 0.53
C LYS A 292 15.35 1.18 0.67
N ALA A 293 16.17 2.11 1.14
CA ALA A 293 15.83 3.53 1.16
C ALA A 293 15.54 4.06 -0.25
N ALA A 294 16.36 3.69 -1.23
CA ALA A 294 16.12 4.03 -2.64
C ALA A 294 14.80 3.47 -3.17
N ALA A 295 14.54 2.18 -2.97
CA ALA A 295 13.29 1.56 -3.39
C ALA A 295 12.06 2.22 -2.75
N THR A 296 12.11 2.50 -1.45
CA THR A 296 11.04 3.23 -0.74
C THR A 296 10.86 4.65 -1.27
N GLN A 297 11.95 5.37 -1.54
CA GLN A 297 11.89 6.70 -2.10
C GLN A 297 11.31 6.70 -3.52
N ASP A 298 11.67 5.73 -4.35
CA ASP A 298 11.14 5.59 -5.71
C ASP A 298 9.64 5.27 -5.70
N GLN A 299 9.22 4.32 -4.86
CA GLN A 299 7.80 4.01 -4.61
C GLN A 299 7.03 5.28 -4.21
N PHE A 300 7.54 6.01 -3.22
CA PHE A 300 6.90 7.25 -2.78
C PHE A 300 6.85 8.30 -3.89
N ALA A 301 7.97 8.53 -4.60
CA ALA A 301 8.08 9.53 -5.65
C ALA A 301 7.10 9.27 -6.81
N MET A 302 6.82 8.00 -7.12
CA MET A 302 5.81 7.62 -8.10
C MET A 302 4.39 8.01 -7.65
N LEU A 303 4.03 7.73 -6.40
CA LEU A 303 2.72 8.04 -5.84
C LEU A 303 2.50 9.54 -5.66
N ALA A 304 3.52 10.26 -5.17
CA ALA A 304 3.50 11.72 -5.12
C ALA A 304 3.48 12.35 -6.52
N GLY A 305 4.20 11.74 -7.48
CA GLY A 305 4.18 12.14 -8.88
C GLY A 305 2.78 12.05 -9.49
N LEU A 306 2.04 10.98 -9.18
CA LEU A 306 0.62 10.87 -9.53
C LEU A 306 -0.18 12.01 -8.90
N ALA A 307 -0.10 12.19 -7.57
CA ALA A 307 -0.90 13.20 -6.87
C ALA A 307 -0.70 14.60 -7.47
N VAL A 308 0.56 14.90 -7.79
CA VAL A 308 0.94 16.12 -8.48
C VAL A 308 0.34 16.20 -9.89
N ARG A 309 0.44 15.15 -10.71
CA ARG A 309 -0.03 15.16 -12.10
C ARG A 309 -1.55 15.22 -12.19
N ILE A 310 -2.26 14.53 -11.29
CA ILE A 310 -3.71 14.64 -11.13
C ILE A 310 -4.08 16.11 -10.94
N ASN A 311 -3.39 16.82 -10.06
CA ASN A 311 -3.68 18.23 -9.79
C ASN A 311 -3.17 19.21 -10.86
N GLN A 312 -2.21 18.83 -11.71
CA GLN A 312 -1.68 19.68 -12.78
C GLN A 312 -2.49 19.62 -14.08
N ASN A 313 -2.98 18.44 -14.47
CA ASN A 313 -3.77 18.30 -15.70
C ASN A 313 -5.11 19.06 -15.63
N VAL A 314 -5.57 19.40 -14.43
CA VAL A 314 -6.72 20.26 -14.16
C VAL A 314 -6.48 21.74 -14.51
N ARG A 315 -5.23 22.24 -14.42
CA ARG A 315 -4.92 23.68 -14.60
C ARG A 315 -4.71 24.10 -16.07
N GLY A 316 -4.88 23.19 -17.02
CA GLY A 316 -4.68 23.49 -18.45
C GLY A 316 -3.22 23.68 -18.86
N ASP A 317 -2.27 23.27 -18.01
CA ASP A 317 -0.85 23.23 -18.37
C ASP A 317 -0.66 22.01 -19.29
N ARG A 318 -0.84 22.22 -20.59
CA ARG A 318 -0.60 21.19 -21.61
C ARG A 318 0.82 20.67 -21.41
N LEU A 319 0.96 19.36 -21.18
CA LEU A 319 2.21 18.64 -21.33
C LEU A 319 2.89 19.11 -22.62
N SER A 320 3.95 19.91 -22.50
CA SER A 320 4.90 20.05 -23.58
C SER A 320 5.65 18.72 -23.63
N ASP A 321 5.21 17.86 -24.55
CA ASP A 321 5.83 16.61 -24.91
C ASP A 321 7.35 16.84 -25.16
N PRO A 322 8.26 16.29 -24.32
CA PRO A 322 9.69 16.45 -24.52
C PRO A 322 10.22 15.64 -25.72
N LEU A 323 9.39 14.81 -26.37
CA LEU A 323 9.83 13.87 -27.42
C LEU A 323 9.41 14.24 -28.84
N ARG A 324 8.83 15.41 -29.08
CA ARG A 324 8.69 15.96 -30.44
C ARG A 324 9.73 17.05 -30.70
N ALA A 325 10.87 16.65 -31.26
CA ALA A 325 11.73 17.58 -31.96
C ALA A 325 10.91 18.32 -33.04
N PRO A 326 11.03 19.65 -33.17
CA PRO A 326 10.31 20.39 -34.19
C PRO A 326 10.77 19.91 -35.57
N ILE A 327 9.81 19.44 -36.36
CA ILE A 327 9.97 19.26 -37.80
C ILE A 327 10.19 20.67 -38.36
N ASN A 328 11.43 20.98 -38.72
CA ASN A 328 11.77 22.19 -39.46
C ASN A 328 11.03 22.16 -40.80
N SER A 329 9.94 22.92 -40.89
CA SER A 329 9.33 23.34 -42.14
C SER A 329 9.91 24.70 -42.51
N ASN A 330 11.07 24.69 -43.16
CA ASN A 330 11.46 25.77 -44.05
C ASN A 330 11.35 25.24 -45.48
N GLY A 331 10.29 25.65 -46.17
CA GLY A 331 10.19 25.50 -47.61
C GLY A 331 11.03 26.54 -48.34
N SER A 332 11.59 26.16 -49.48
CA SER A 332 11.69 26.89 -50.75
C SER A 332 12.38 25.98 -51.76
#